data_AF-A0A7J7L6R7-F1
#
_entry.id   AF-A0A7J7L6R7-F1
#
_cell.length_a   1.000
_cell.length_b   1.000
_cell.length_c   1.000
_cell.angle_alpha   90.00
_cell.angle_beta   90.00
_cell.angle_gamma   90.00
#
_symmetry.space_group_name_H-M   'P 1'
#
loop_
_entity.id
_entity.type
_entity.pdbx_description
1 polymer ?
#
loop_
_entity_poly.entity_id
_entity_poly.type
_entity_poly.pdbx_seq_one_letter_code
_entity_poly.pdbx_strand_id
1 'polypeptide(L)'
;RNARGIITVRHRGGGHKRLYRKIDFRRNEKDISGRIVTIEYDPNRNAYICLIHYGDGEKRYILHPRGAIIGDTIVSGTEVPISMGNALPLSAISSYTSRKPYALEEACTVWEGVLIDQKEESTSTNMPLGTAIHNIEITLGKGGQLARAAGAVAKLIAKEGKSATLKLPSGEVRLISKNCSATVGQVGNVGVNQKSLGRAGSKRWLGKRPVVRGVVMNPVDHPHGGGEGRAPIGRKKPTTPWGYPALGKRRVISCDTFTKKNPFVANHLLGKIEKLNMRAEKEIIVTWSRASTIIPTMIGHTIAIHNGKEHLPIYITDRMVGHKLGEFAPTLNFRGHARNDNRSRR
;
A
#
# COMPACT_ATOMS: atom_id res chain seq x y z
N ARG A 1 14.01 -15.00 -12.93
CA ARG A 1 13.24 -16.23 -13.18
C ARG A 1 12.28 -16.41 -12.02
N ASN A 2 11.14 -17.09 -12.21
CA ASN A 2 10.22 -17.44 -11.10
C ASN A 2 10.63 -18.79 -10.48
N ALA A 3 9.82 -19.30 -9.54
CA ALA A 3 10.04 -20.60 -8.89
C ALA A 3 10.13 -21.79 -9.87
N ARG A 4 9.51 -21.69 -11.06
CA ARG A 4 9.59 -22.70 -12.14
C ARG A 4 10.81 -22.55 -13.03
N GLY A 5 11.71 -21.60 -12.74
CA GLY A 5 12.87 -21.31 -13.59
C GLY A 5 12.56 -20.53 -14.86
N ILE A 6 11.31 -20.12 -15.12
CA ILE A 6 10.88 -19.41 -16.32
C ILE A 6 11.19 -17.90 -16.20
N ILE A 7 11.55 -17.26 -17.32
CA ILE A 7 11.74 -15.81 -17.41
C ILE A 7 10.38 -15.12 -17.48
N THR A 8 9.89 -14.59 -16.34
CA THR A 8 8.64 -13.82 -16.27
C THR A 8 8.84 -12.33 -16.53
N VAL A 9 9.95 -11.76 -16.03
CA VAL A 9 10.35 -10.37 -16.29
C VAL A 9 11.57 -10.38 -17.20
N ARG A 10 11.42 -9.79 -18.39
CA ARG A 10 12.50 -9.69 -19.39
C ARG A 10 13.55 -8.67 -18.98
N HIS A 11 14.71 -8.73 -19.64
CA HIS A 11 15.80 -7.74 -19.58
C HIS A 11 16.56 -7.65 -18.24
N ARG A 12 16.34 -8.58 -17.31
CA ARG A 12 17.13 -8.68 -16.07
C ARG A 12 18.11 -9.86 -16.15
N GLY A 13 19.33 -9.65 -15.67
CA GLY A 13 20.36 -10.69 -15.56
C GLY A 13 21.78 -10.16 -15.80
N GLY A 14 22.77 -10.91 -15.31
CA GLY A 14 24.16 -10.43 -15.19
C GLY A 14 24.28 -9.32 -14.13
N GLY A 15 25.31 -8.48 -14.26
CA GLY A 15 25.59 -7.39 -13.34
C GLY A 15 26.49 -7.80 -12.17
N HIS A 16 26.94 -6.81 -11.41
CA HIS A 16 27.81 -7.05 -10.26
C HIS A 16 27.03 -7.66 -9.09
N LYS A 17 27.66 -8.57 -8.33
CA LYS A 17 27.09 -9.13 -7.09
C LYS A 17 26.86 -8.00 -6.08
N ARG A 18 25.75 -8.06 -5.35
CA ARG A 18 25.34 -7.04 -4.38
C ARG A 18 25.01 -7.69 -3.06
N LEU A 19 25.32 -7.00 -1.97
CA LEU A 19 24.89 -7.35 -0.64
C LEU A 19 23.62 -6.57 -0.29
N TYR A 20 22.73 -7.20 0.46
CA TYR A 20 21.52 -6.54 0.94
C TYR A 20 21.82 -5.78 2.22
N ARG A 21 21.60 -4.47 2.21
CA ARG A 21 21.61 -3.66 3.44
C ARG A 21 20.20 -3.60 4.01
N LYS A 22 20.05 -4.07 5.25
CA LYS A 22 18.78 -4.03 5.99
C LYS A 22 18.54 -2.61 6.47
N ILE A 23 17.41 -2.05 6.07
CA ILE A 23 17.05 -0.64 6.30
C ILE A 23 15.87 -0.61 7.23
N ASP A 24 15.92 0.32 8.18
CA ASP A 24 14.77 0.61 9.00
C ASP A 24 13.83 1.60 8.27
N PHE A 25 12.88 1.04 7.53
CA PHE A 25 11.78 1.84 6.94
C PHE A 25 10.65 2.13 7.93
N ARG A 26 10.61 1.43 9.08
CA ARG A 26 9.53 1.52 10.06
C ARG A 26 9.77 2.63 11.06
N ARG A 27 11.04 2.88 11.41
CA ARG A 27 11.41 3.90 12.40
C ARG A 27 10.66 3.65 13.71
N ASN A 28 10.69 2.39 14.16
CA ASN A 28 9.86 1.91 15.26
C ASN A 28 10.42 2.24 16.65
N GLU A 29 11.73 2.49 16.75
CA GLU A 29 12.33 3.03 17.97
C GLU A 29 11.90 4.47 18.15
N LYS A 30 11.01 4.66 19.13
CA LYS A 30 10.44 5.96 19.47
C LYS A 30 11.22 6.58 20.62
N ASP A 31 11.32 7.90 20.59
CA ASP A 31 11.81 8.77 21.66
C ASP A 31 13.28 8.54 22.05
N ILE A 32 14.02 7.78 21.24
CA ILE A 32 15.47 7.62 21.33
C ILE A 32 16.11 8.48 20.23
N SER A 33 17.05 9.32 20.64
CA SER A 33 17.85 10.11 19.71
C SER A 33 18.96 9.26 19.08
N GLY A 34 19.11 9.41 17.77
CA GLY A 34 20.15 8.73 17.00
C GLY A 34 20.99 9.75 16.24
N ARG A 35 22.31 9.57 16.26
CA ARG A 35 23.26 10.45 15.57
C ARG A 35 23.67 9.84 14.23
N ILE A 36 23.68 10.63 13.16
CA ILE A 36 24.20 10.21 11.86
C ILE A 36 25.73 10.11 11.94
N VAL A 37 26.26 8.93 11.69
CA VAL A 37 27.71 8.68 11.74
C VAL A 37 28.32 8.72 10.35
N THR A 38 27.67 8.09 9.38
CA THR A 38 28.18 8.03 8.00
C THR A 38 27.03 8.12 6.99
N ILE A 39 27.36 8.62 5.81
CA ILE A 39 26.49 8.59 4.64
C ILE A 39 27.14 7.63 3.64
N GLU A 40 26.40 6.59 3.24
CA GLU A 40 26.90 5.52 2.40
C GLU A 40 26.13 5.37 1.09
N TYR A 41 26.85 4.88 0.07
CA TYR A 41 26.26 4.43 -1.19
C TYR A 41 25.59 3.06 -1.05
N ASP A 42 24.35 2.90 -1.50
CA ASP A 42 23.66 1.59 -1.60
C ASP A 42 23.46 1.13 -3.06
N PRO A 43 24.01 -0.03 -3.48
CA PRO A 43 23.83 -0.51 -4.85
C PRO A 43 22.39 -0.96 -5.18
N ASN A 44 21.56 -1.20 -4.17
CA ASN A 44 20.20 -1.72 -4.36
C ASN A 44 19.15 -0.63 -4.59
N ARG A 45 19.50 0.64 -4.44
CA ARG A 45 18.63 1.78 -4.71
C ARG A 45 19.43 2.93 -5.32
N ASN A 46 18.74 4.01 -5.67
CA ASN A 46 19.38 5.23 -6.15
C ASN A 46 19.67 6.23 -5.03
N ALA A 47 18.86 6.25 -3.96
CA ALA A 47 19.09 7.10 -2.80
C ALA A 47 20.31 6.66 -1.98
N TYR A 48 21.00 7.60 -1.36
CA TYR A 48 21.99 7.28 -0.32
C TYR A 48 21.30 6.82 0.96
N ILE A 49 22.07 6.17 1.82
CA ILE A 49 21.63 5.72 3.14
C ILE A 49 22.53 6.34 4.20
N CYS A 50 22.00 6.53 5.40
CA CYS A 50 22.78 6.97 6.54
C CYS A 50 22.88 5.83 7.55
N LEU A 51 24.07 5.65 8.14
CA LEU A 51 24.23 4.84 9.33
C LEU A 51 23.96 5.72 10.55
N ILE A 52 23.00 5.31 11.37
CA ILE A 52 22.65 5.95 12.63
C ILE A 52 23.17 5.09 13.77
N HIS A 53 23.77 5.73 14.78
CA HIS A 53 24.00 5.15 16.09
C HIS A 53 22.99 5.75 17.07
N TYR A 54 22.23 4.89 17.74
CA TYR A 54 21.31 5.27 18.81
C TYR A 54 22.03 5.24 20.17
N GLY A 55 21.45 5.92 21.16
CA GLY A 55 22.02 5.99 22.52
C GLY A 55 22.10 4.64 23.25
N ASP A 56 21.27 3.67 22.84
CA ASP A 56 21.25 2.29 23.33
C ASP A 56 22.36 1.40 22.70
N GLY A 57 23.13 1.94 21.77
CA GLY A 57 24.17 1.22 21.03
C GLY A 57 23.67 0.50 19.77
N GLU A 58 22.37 0.54 19.48
CA GLU A 58 21.84 0.00 18.23
C GLU A 58 22.31 0.80 17.02
N LYS A 59 22.53 0.10 15.91
CA LYS A 59 22.96 0.69 14.64
C LYS A 59 21.96 0.36 13.56
N ARG A 60 21.44 1.38 12.88
CA ARG A 60 20.44 1.19 11.84
C ARG A 60 20.74 2.03 10.62
N TYR A 61 20.38 1.49 9.46
CA TYR A 61 20.41 2.24 8.21
C TYR A 61 19.07 2.89 7.93
N ILE A 62 19.09 4.16 7.56
CA ILE A 62 17.92 4.91 7.09
C ILE A 62 18.14 5.44 5.67
N LEU A 63 17.08 5.95 5.04
CA LEU A 63 17.25 6.76 3.83
C LEU A 63 17.88 8.10 4.19
N HIS A 64 18.86 8.54 3.39
CA HIS A 64 19.48 9.84 3.57
C HIS A 64 18.50 10.97 3.20
N PRO A 65 18.14 11.86 4.13
CA PRO A 65 17.39 13.07 3.83
C PRO A 65 18.28 14.06 3.09
N ARG A 66 17.73 14.81 2.14
CA ARG A 66 18.45 15.88 1.45
C ARG A 66 18.87 16.95 2.45
N GLY A 67 20.17 17.23 2.52
CA GLY A 67 20.72 18.29 3.37
C GLY A 67 21.12 17.82 4.77
N ALA A 68 20.87 16.56 5.13
CA ALA A 68 21.39 16.00 6.37
C ALA A 68 22.92 15.84 6.30
N ILE A 69 23.62 16.17 7.36
CA ILE A 69 25.08 16.11 7.46
C ILE A 69 25.47 15.07 8.50
N ILE A 70 26.70 14.56 8.41
CA ILE A 70 27.27 13.71 9.45
C ILE A 70 27.30 14.49 10.76
N GLY A 71 26.82 13.87 11.83
CA GLY A 71 26.73 14.47 13.15
C GLY A 71 25.33 14.95 13.53
N ASP A 72 24.41 15.07 12.56
CA ASP A 72 23.02 15.47 12.84
C ASP A 72 22.31 14.44 13.73
N THR A 73 21.45 14.95 14.61
CA THR A 73 20.61 14.15 15.50
C THR A 73 19.23 13.97 14.89
N ILE A 74 18.77 12.73 14.83
CA ILE A 74 17.49 12.34 14.29
C ILE A 74 16.70 11.58 15.39
N VAL A 75 15.43 11.92 15.52
CA VAL A 75 14.50 11.29 16.47
C VAL A 75 13.26 10.77 15.72
N SER A 76 12.63 9.73 16.25
CA SER A 76 11.31 9.30 15.81
C SER A 76 10.38 9.28 17.00
N GLY A 77 9.12 9.67 16.82
CA GLY A 77 8.20 9.77 17.95
C GLY A 77 6.94 10.57 17.61
N THR A 78 6.06 10.71 18.59
CA THR A 78 4.85 11.54 18.46
C THR A 78 5.11 13.00 18.79
N GLU A 79 5.99 13.26 19.75
CA GLU A 79 6.30 14.59 20.28
C GLU A 79 7.72 15.01 19.87
N VAL A 80 7.94 15.13 18.56
CA VAL A 80 9.27 15.33 17.97
C VAL A 80 9.27 16.61 17.14
N PRO A 81 10.32 17.45 17.20
CA PRO A 81 10.41 18.65 16.39
C PRO A 81 10.40 18.33 14.89
N ILE A 82 9.81 19.21 14.11
CA ILE A 82 9.71 19.08 12.65
C ILE A 82 11.04 19.52 12.02
N SER A 83 12.05 18.68 12.17
CA SER A 83 13.35 18.85 11.53
C SER A 83 13.60 17.76 10.48
N MET A 84 14.57 18.00 9.60
CA MET A 84 14.89 17.07 8.52
C MET A 84 15.33 15.72 9.07
N GLY A 85 14.75 14.64 8.55
CA GLY A 85 15.09 13.27 8.97
C GLY A 85 14.32 12.76 10.19
N ASN A 86 13.60 13.63 10.91
CA ASN A 86 12.71 13.18 11.99
C ASN A 86 11.49 12.46 11.42
N ALA A 87 11.03 11.44 12.14
CA ALA A 87 9.89 10.61 11.74
C ALA A 87 8.75 10.74 12.76
N LEU A 88 7.59 11.15 12.29
CA LEU A 88 6.40 11.38 13.11
C LEU A 88 5.15 10.94 12.35
N PRO A 89 4.04 10.64 13.06
CA PRO A 89 2.77 10.39 12.41
C PRO A 89 2.26 11.65 11.69
N LEU A 90 1.43 11.46 10.65
CA LEU A 90 0.84 12.58 9.92
C LEU A 90 -0.04 13.47 10.82
N SER A 91 -0.54 12.94 11.93
CA SER A 91 -1.16 13.70 13.03
C SER A 91 -0.75 13.08 14.37
N ALA A 92 -0.56 13.90 15.40
CA ALA A 92 -0.50 13.41 16.77
C ALA A 92 -1.78 12.66 17.09
N ILE A 93 -1.63 11.47 17.70
CA ILE A 93 -2.73 10.88 18.44
C ILE A 93 -2.80 11.71 19.72
N SER A 94 -3.78 12.59 19.81
CA SER A 94 -4.30 12.98 21.12
C SER A 94 -4.93 11.73 21.70
N SER A 95 -4.18 10.99 22.51
CA SER A 95 -4.74 9.93 23.36
C SER A 95 -5.40 10.56 24.58
N TYR A 96 -6.25 11.57 24.42
CA TYR A 96 -7.21 11.94 25.47
C TYR A 96 -8.43 11.01 25.38
N THR A 97 -8.19 9.75 25.74
CA THR A 97 -9.18 8.96 26.49
C THR A 97 -8.46 8.38 27.70
N SER A 98 -7.91 9.26 28.51
CA SER A 98 -7.90 9.05 29.96
C SER A 98 -8.83 10.12 30.50
N ARG A 99 -9.96 9.70 31.06
CA ARG A 99 -10.84 10.55 31.87
C ARG A 99 -9.95 11.21 32.93
N LYS A 100 -9.62 12.49 32.79
CA LYS A 100 -9.25 13.29 33.95
C LYS A 100 -10.55 13.76 34.59
N PRO A 101 -10.84 13.39 35.84
CA PRO A 101 -11.95 13.97 36.57
C PRO A 101 -11.65 15.45 36.81
N TYR A 102 -12.72 16.24 36.77
CA TYR A 102 -12.80 17.63 37.18
C TYR A 102 -11.96 17.91 38.44
N ALA A 103 -11.06 18.88 38.36
CA ALA A 103 -10.53 19.57 39.52
C ALA A 103 -10.18 21.01 39.11
N LEU A 104 -11.10 21.87 39.53
CA LEU A 104 -11.04 23.30 39.85
C LEU A 104 -9.66 23.97 39.99
N GLU A 105 -9.71 25.26 39.65
CA GLU A 105 -9.15 26.42 40.36
C GLU A 105 -8.08 27.28 39.69
N GLU A 106 -8.37 28.56 39.81
CA GLU A 106 -7.75 29.76 39.28
C GLU A 106 -6.47 30.10 40.05
N ALA A 107 -5.49 30.70 39.39
CA ALA A 107 -4.70 31.79 39.99
C ALA A 107 -3.96 32.58 38.92
N CYS A 108 -4.23 33.88 38.93
CA CYS A 108 -3.53 34.94 38.24
C CYS A 108 -2.20 35.24 38.93
N THR A 109 -1.10 35.46 38.20
CA THR A 109 -0.04 36.38 38.64
C THR A 109 0.84 36.83 37.47
N VAL A 110 0.90 38.15 37.30
CA VAL A 110 1.79 38.92 36.42
C VAL A 110 3.16 39.03 37.08
N TRP A 111 4.27 38.79 36.37
CA TRP A 111 5.58 39.37 36.67
C TRP A 111 6.39 39.64 35.38
N GLU A 112 7.12 40.75 35.43
CA GLU A 112 7.76 41.48 34.33
C GLU A 112 8.99 40.79 33.71
N GLY A 113 9.15 41.00 32.40
CA GLY A 113 10.41 41.40 31.74
C GLY A 113 11.69 40.59 31.95
N VAL A 114 11.96 39.63 31.05
CA VAL A 114 13.30 39.39 30.48
C VAL A 114 13.12 39.02 29.01
N LEU A 115 13.57 39.90 28.11
CA LEU A 115 13.60 39.66 26.66
C LEU A 115 14.76 38.70 26.35
N ILE A 116 14.47 37.41 26.41
CA ILE A 116 15.33 36.36 25.90
C ILE A 116 14.84 36.07 24.48
N ASP A 117 15.68 36.31 23.47
CA ASP A 117 15.51 35.80 22.11
C ASP A 117 15.62 34.26 22.13
N GLN A 118 14.61 33.59 22.69
CA GLN A 118 14.38 32.18 22.49
C GLN A 118 13.85 32.05 21.07
N LYS A 119 14.70 31.56 20.17
CA LYS A 119 14.29 31.03 18.88
C LYS A 119 13.22 29.96 19.17
N GLU A 120 11.93 30.31 19.04
CA GLU A 120 10.80 29.39 19.25
C GLU A 120 10.90 28.25 18.24
N GLU A 121 11.62 27.20 18.62
CA GLU A 121 11.70 25.96 17.89
C GLU A 121 10.36 25.26 18.11
N SER A 122 9.39 25.53 17.23
CA SER A 122 8.00 25.13 17.42
C SER A 122 7.86 23.64 17.72
N THR A 123 7.65 23.30 18.99
CA THR A 123 7.31 21.96 19.47
C THR A 123 5.86 21.64 19.12
N SER A 124 5.50 21.76 17.84
CA SER A 124 4.16 21.41 17.39
C SER A 124 4.08 19.91 17.22
N THR A 125 3.24 19.26 18.03
CA THR A 125 2.96 17.82 18.02
C THR A 125 2.43 17.33 16.67
N ASN A 126 2.01 18.24 15.80
CA ASN A 126 1.37 17.96 14.52
C ASN A 126 2.22 18.44 13.34
N MET A 127 2.46 17.55 12.37
CA MET A 127 3.12 17.91 11.11
C MET A 127 2.32 19.00 10.35
N PRO A 128 2.86 20.21 10.12
CA PRO A 128 2.07 21.30 9.55
C PRO A 128 1.68 21.02 8.11
N LEU A 129 0.54 21.55 7.66
CA LEU A 129 0.16 21.46 6.26
C LEU A 129 1.23 22.12 5.39
N GLY A 130 1.41 21.61 4.17
CA GLY A 130 2.44 22.05 3.24
C GLY A 130 3.82 21.42 3.43
N THR A 131 4.05 20.67 4.52
CA THR A 131 5.34 19.98 4.76
C THR A 131 5.71 19.01 3.65
N ALA A 132 7.00 19.03 3.32
CA ALA A 132 7.64 18.05 2.47
C ALA A 132 7.97 16.80 3.28
N ILE A 133 7.50 15.65 2.82
CA ILE A 133 7.67 14.36 3.48
C ILE A 133 8.11 13.27 2.51
N HIS A 134 8.77 12.25 3.05
CA HIS A 134 9.19 11.05 2.34
C HIS A 134 9.02 9.81 3.23
N ASN A 135 9.26 8.63 2.65
CA ASN A 135 9.14 7.35 3.36
C ASN A 135 7.79 7.16 4.10
N ILE A 136 6.68 7.37 3.38
CA ILE A 136 5.34 7.40 3.98
C ILE A 136 4.75 5.99 4.07
N GLU A 137 4.17 5.65 5.22
CA GLU A 137 3.39 4.42 5.41
C GLU A 137 2.02 4.49 4.72
N ILE A 138 1.59 3.39 4.09
CA ILE A 138 0.21 3.24 3.59
C ILE A 138 -0.67 2.60 4.66
N THR A 139 -0.10 1.65 5.40
CA THR A 139 -0.73 0.90 6.47
C THR A 139 0.16 1.00 7.70
N LEU A 140 -0.45 1.32 8.84
CA LEU A 140 0.24 1.52 10.11
C LEU A 140 1.21 0.37 10.44
N GLY A 141 2.45 0.71 10.77
CA GLY A 141 3.47 -0.25 11.26
C GLY A 141 4.04 -1.20 10.22
N LYS A 142 3.59 -1.13 8.96
CA LYS A 142 4.17 -1.93 7.87
C LYS A 142 5.51 -1.34 7.38
N GLY A 143 5.81 -0.10 7.75
CA GLY A 143 6.97 0.66 7.29
C GLY A 143 6.68 1.45 6.02
N GLY A 144 7.50 2.47 5.79
CA GLY A 144 7.33 3.40 4.68
C GLY A 144 7.42 2.70 3.33
N GLN A 145 6.47 3.00 2.45
CA GLN A 145 6.34 2.41 1.11
C GLN A 145 6.43 3.46 0.01
N LEU A 146 5.87 4.64 0.25
CA LEU A 146 5.81 5.73 -0.73
C LEU A 146 7.00 6.68 -0.60
N ALA A 147 7.35 7.34 -1.70
CA ALA A 147 8.40 8.36 -1.77
C ALA A 147 9.76 7.91 -1.16
N ARG A 148 10.34 6.82 -1.68
CA ARG A 148 11.63 6.26 -1.22
C ARG A 148 12.80 6.44 -2.19
N ALA A 149 12.51 6.80 -3.44
CA ALA A 149 13.53 6.97 -4.47
C ALA A 149 14.29 8.28 -4.27
N ALA A 150 15.51 8.36 -4.82
CA ALA A 150 16.30 9.59 -4.81
C ALA A 150 15.50 10.79 -5.31
N GLY A 151 15.56 11.91 -4.58
CA GLY A 151 14.81 13.12 -4.88
C GLY A 151 13.29 13.02 -4.72
N ALA A 152 12.74 11.88 -4.30
CA ALA A 152 11.30 11.75 -4.10
C ALA A 152 10.84 12.59 -2.90
N VAL A 153 9.70 13.26 -3.08
CA VAL A 153 9.03 14.06 -2.06
C VAL A 153 7.54 13.99 -2.29
N ALA A 154 6.78 13.96 -1.21
CA ALA A 154 5.34 14.15 -1.20
C ALA A 154 5.02 15.38 -0.33
N LYS A 155 3.89 16.03 -0.58
CA LYS A 155 3.42 17.18 0.21
C LYS A 155 2.15 16.82 0.96
N LEU A 156 2.08 17.20 2.22
CA LEU A 156 0.85 17.13 3.02
C LEU A 156 -0.05 18.31 2.65
N ILE A 157 -1.21 18.05 2.04
CA ILE A 157 -2.12 19.12 1.59
C ILE A 157 -3.12 19.48 2.68
N ALA A 158 -3.86 18.46 3.15
CA ALA A 158 -4.97 18.63 4.06
C ALA A 158 -5.05 17.49 5.06
N LYS A 159 -5.72 17.72 6.17
CA LYS A 159 -5.95 16.74 7.24
C LYS A 159 -7.43 16.78 7.63
N GLU A 160 -8.19 15.78 7.24
CA GLU A 160 -9.65 15.75 7.45
C GLU A 160 -10.07 14.44 8.10
N GLY A 161 -10.90 14.52 9.14
CA GLY A 161 -11.42 13.33 9.84
C GLY A 161 -10.31 12.38 10.33
N LYS A 162 -10.31 11.13 9.86
CA LYS A 162 -9.31 10.09 10.19
C LYS A 162 -8.17 9.98 9.17
N SER A 163 -8.20 10.79 8.12
CA SER A 163 -7.31 10.69 6.97
C SER A 163 -6.55 12.00 6.70
N ALA A 164 -5.40 11.87 6.07
CA ALA A 164 -4.56 12.95 5.58
C ALA A 164 -4.48 12.84 4.06
N THR A 165 -4.60 13.99 3.39
CA THR A 165 -4.55 14.12 1.95
C THR A 165 -3.13 14.49 1.54
N LEU A 166 -2.48 13.61 0.78
CA LEU A 166 -1.10 13.80 0.32
C LEU A 166 -1.05 13.98 -1.18
N LYS A 167 -0.18 14.89 -1.64
CA LYS A 167 0.26 14.97 -3.04
C LYS A 167 1.52 14.12 -3.21
N LEU A 168 1.40 13.03 -3.96
CA LEU A 168 2.51 12.11 -4.25
C LEU A 168 3.46 12.69 -5.29
N PRO A 169 4.70 12.16 -5.42
CA PRO A 169 5.65 12.59 -6.46
C PRO A 169 5.15 12.35 -7.89
N SER A 170 4.15 11.48 -8.09
CA SER A 170 3.47 11.28 -9.38
C SER A 170 2.51 12.42 -9.74
N GLY A 171 2.20 13.33 -8.80
CA GLY A 171 1.13 14.31 -8.91
C GLY A 171 -0.23 13.81 -8.45
N GLU A 172 -0.38 12.49 -8.23
CA GLU A 172 -1.59 11.87 -7.68
C GLU A 172 -1.86 12.37 -6.26
N VAL A 173 -3.12 12.73 -5.99
CA VAL A 173 -3.58 13.07 -4.65
C VAL A 173 -4.22 11.83 -4.02
N ARG A 174 -3.77 11.46 -2.83
CA ARG A 174 -4.18 10.22 -2.16
C ARG A 174 -4.45 10.44 -0.68
N LEU A 175 -5.52 9.81 -0.20
CA LEU A 175 -5.88 9.74 1.21
C LEU A 175 -5.09 8.61 1.91
N ILE A 176 -4.51 8.94 3.07
CA ILE A 176 -3.78 8.00 3.93
C ILE A 176 -4.26 8.20 5.37
N SER A 177 -4.24 7.17 6.22
CA SER A 177 -4.60 7.35 7.63
C SER A 177 -3.67 8.35 8.34
N LYS A 178 -4.23 9.20 9.20
CA LYS A 178 -3.47 10.17 10.01
C LYS A 178 -2.43 9.52 10.93
N ASN A 179 -2.67 8.26 11.32
CA ASN A 179 -1.80 7.53 12.24
C ASN A 179 -0.54 6.98 11.55
N CYS A 180 -0.51 6.97 10.21
CA CYS A 180 0.64 6.48 9.45
C CYS A 180 1.86 7.39 9.68
N SER A 181 3.03 6.78 9.83
CA SER A 181 4.28 7.52 10.03
C SER A 181 4.86 8.00 8.70
N ALA A 182 5.53 9.15 8.74
CA ALA A 182 6.28 9.71 7.63
C ALA A 182 7.53 10.43 8.14
N THR A 183 8.55 10.52 7.28
CA THR A 183 9.79 11.23 7.59
C THR A 183 9.79 12.60 6.95
N VAL A 184 10.16 13.62 7.71
CA VAL A 184 10.22 15.02 7.23
C VAL A 184 11.41 15.20 6.29
N GLY A 185 11.17 15.94 5.20
CA GLY A 185 12.15 16.29 4.19
C GLY A 185 12.01 15.51 2.89
N GLN A 186 12.90 15.83 1.94
CA GLN A 186 13.04 15.16 0.63
C GLN A 186 14.12 14.07 0.72
N VAL A 187 14.02 13.00 -0.05
CA VAL A 187 15.12 12.01 -0.17
C VAL A 187 16.32 12.62 -0.90
N GLY A 188 17.54 12.38 -0.41
CA GLY A 188 18.77 12.88 -1.00
C GLY A 188 19.11 12.30 -2.38
N ASN A 189 20.31 12.65 -2.88
CA ASN A 189 20.83 12.28 -4.20
C ASN A 189 19.97 12.73 -5.39
N VAL A 190 19.51 13.99 -5.38
CA VAL A 190 18.60 14.55 -6.40
C VAL A 190 19.20 14.50 -7.81
N GLY A 191 20.51 14.70 -7.93
CA GLY A 191 21.23 14.73 -9.22
C GLY A 191 21.45 13.36 -9.88
N VAL A 192 20.94 12.25 -9.32
CA VAL A 192 21.19 10.91 -9.88
C VAL A 192 20.69 10.75 -11.33
N ASN A 193 19.62 11.47 -11.69
CA ASN A 193 19.02 11.40 -13.02
C ASN A 193 19.79 12.20 -14.08
N GLN A 194 20.67 13.11 -13.67
CA GLN A 194 21.50 13.91 -14.60
C GLN A 194 22.68 13.09 -15.15
N LYS A 195 22.98 11.93 -14.56
CA LYS A 195 24.09 11.07 -14.99
C LYS A 195 23.76 10.36 -16.31
N SER A 196 24.52 10.66 -17.36
CA SER A 196 24.56 9.84 -18.58
C SER A 196 25.46 8.63 -18.40
N LEU A 197 25.03 7.46 -18.87
CA LEU A 197 25.79 6.21 -18.72
C LEU A 197 26.93 6.06 -19.75
N GLY A 198 26.88 6.86 -20.83
CA GLY A 198 27.89 6.91 -21.91
C GLY A 198 27.97 5.65 -22.77
N ARG A 199 28.34 4.51 -22.18
CA ARG A 199 28.63 3.25 -22.89
C ARG A 199 27.57 2.19 -22.62
N ALA A 200 27.41 1.25 -23.57
CA ALA A 200 26.48 0.13 -23.44
C ALA A 200 26.82 -0.80 -22.25
N GLY A 201 28.11 -1.01 -21.99
CA GLY A 201 28.60 -1.84 -20.87
C GLY A 201 28.12 -1.36 -19.49
N SER A 202 27.99 -0.04 -19.30
CA SER A 202 27.50 0.55 -18.06
C SER A 202 26.08 0.08 -17.70
N LYS A 203 25.21 -0.18 -18.69
CA LYS A 203 23.89 -0.80 -18.45
C LYS A 203 24.00 -2.26 -17.99
N ARG A 204 24.98 -3.00 -18.53
CA ARG A 204 25.21 -4.41 -18.19
C ARG A 204 25.67 -4.57 -16.74
N TRP A 205 26.52 -3.67 -16.24
CA TRP A 205 26.95 -3.65 -14.84
C TRP A 205 25.78 -3.51 -13.84
N LEU A 206 24.72 -2.81 -14.25
CA LEU A 206 23.47 -2.67 -13.48
C LEU A 206 22.54 -3.90 -13.56
N GLY A 207 22.95 -4.97 -14.24
CA GLY A 207 22.13 -6.17 -14.44
C GLY A 207 20.95 -5.97 -15.40
N LYS A 208 21.06 -5.00 -16.31
CA LYS A 208 20.09 -4.77 -17.39
C LYS A 208 20.63 -5.34 -18.70
N ARG A 209 19.90 -6.29 -19.28
CA ARG A 209 20.19 -6.94 -20.58
C ARG A 209 19.61 -6.12 -21.74
N PRO A 210 20.14 -6.27 -22.97
CA PRO A 210 19.60 -5.58 -24.14
C PRO A 210 18.13 -5.94 -24.43
N VAL A 211 17.45 -5.04 -25.15
CA VAL A 211 16.05 -5.17 -25.57
C VAL A 211 16.00 -5.18 -27.08
N VAL A 212 15.32 -6.15 -27.66
CA VAL A 212 15.05 -6.21 -29.10
C VAL A 212 13.67 -5.60 -29.37
N ARG A 213 13.57 -4.76 -30.42
CA ARG A 213 12.30 -4.15 -30.83
C ARG A 213 11.39 -5.20 -31.47
N GLY A 214 10.09 -5.15 -31.18
CA GLY A 214 9.12 -6.11 -31.71
C GLY A 214 8.99 -6.12 -33.23
N VAL A 215 9.25 -4.99 -33.90
CA VAL A 215 9.20 -4.86 -35.37
C VAL A 215 10.30 -5.68 -36.07
N VAL A 216 11.40 -5.96 -35.37
CA VAL A 216 12.54 -6.71 -35.94
C VAL A 216 12.35 -8.22 -35.78
N MET A 217 11.37 -8.64 -34.99
CA MET A 217 11.14 -10.05 -34.69
C MET A 217 10.34 -10.75 -35.79
N ASN A 218 10.25 -12.08 -35.72
CA ASN A 218 9.35 -12.84 -36.59
C ASN A 218 7.88 -12.70 -36.13
N PRO A 219 6.89 -12.94 -37.01
CA PRO A 219 5.47 -12.87 -36.65
C PRO A 219 5.06 -13.75 -35.46
N VAL A 220 5.74 -14.90 -35.27
CA VAL A 220 5.50 -15.82 -34.14
C VAL A 220 5.93 -15.24 -32.79
N ASP A 221 6.96 -14.39 -32.77
CA ASP A 221 7.58 -13.89 -31.53
C ASP A 221 6.94 -12.57 -31.05
N HIS A 222 6.47 -11.75 -31.99
CA HIS A 222 5.85 -10.47 -31.68
C HIS A 222 4.74 -10.13 -32.68
N PRO A 223 3.63 -9.54 -32.24
CA PRO A 223 2.55 -9.18 -33.16
C PRO A 223 2.84 -8.02 -34.13
N HIS A 224 4.07 -7.49 -34.13
CA HIS A 224 4.56 -6.48 -35.08
C HIS A 224 5.69 -7.04 -35.96
N GLY A 225 6.02 -8.32 -35.80
CA GLY A 225 7.13 -8.94 -36.49
C GLY A 225 6.78 -9.31 -37.93
N GLY A 226 7.81 -9.52 -38.75
CA GLY A 226 7.72 -9.86 -40.17
C GLY A 226 7.76 -8.67 -41.12
N GLY A 227 7.44 -8.96 -42.39
CA GLY A 227 7.62 -8.06 -43.54
C GLY A 227 8.91 -8.39 -44.32
N GLU A 228 8.89 -8.15 -45.62
CA GLU A 228 10.04 -8.39 -46.52
C GLU A 228 11.24 -7.47 -46.20
N GLY A 229 10.96 -6.31 -45.60
CA GLY A 229 11.96 -5.35 -45.16
C GLY A 229 11.48 -4.58 -43.92
N ARG A 230 11.88 -3.32 -43.79
CA ARG A 230 11.44 -2.48 -42.67
C ARG A 230 9.94 -2.18 -42.78
N ALA A 231 9.14 -2.85 -41.95
CA ALA A 231 7.69 -2.67 -41.93
C ALA A 231 7.23 -1.58 -40.93
N PRO A 232 6.13 -0.86 -41.23
CA PRO A 232 5.35 -0.14 -40.23
C PRO A 232 4.61 -1.14 -39.32
N ILE A 233 3.91 -0.65 -38.29
CA ILE A 233 3.24 -1.51 -37.29
C ILE A 233 2.16 -2.43 -37.91
N GLY A 234 1.54 -2.04 -39.02
CA GLY A 234 0.53 -2.85 -39.74
C GLY A 234 -0.78 -3.11 -38.97
N ARG A 235 -0.93 -2.57 -37.75
CA ARG A 235 -2.12 -2.73 -36.89
C ARG A 235 -2.68 -1.38 -36.48
N LYS A 236 -4.00 -1.33 -36.24
CA LYS A 236 -4.71 -0.12 -35.79
C LYS A 236 -4.15 0.49 -34.51
N LYS A 237 -3.62 -0.32 -33.60
CA LYS A 237 -3.00 0.12 -32.33
C LYS A 237 -1.69 -0.63 -32.08
N PRO A 238 -0.65 0.02 -31.56
CA PRO A 238 0.55 -0.67 -31.12
C PRO A 238 0.23 -1.68 -30.01
N THR A 239 0.78 -2.88 -30.14
CA THR A 239 0.53 -4.01 -29.24
C THR A 239 1.77 -4.40 -28.44
N THR A 240 1.54 -4.97 -27.27
CA THR A 240 2.54 -5.66 -26.45
C THR A 240 2.88 -7.03 -27.05
N PRO A 241 3.97 -7.68 -26.63
CA PRO A 241 4.30 -9.04 -27.10
C PRO A 241 3.18 -10.06 -26.85
N TRP A 242 2.32 -9.81 -25.87
CA TRP A 242 1.17 -10.66 -25.52
C TRP A 242 -0.15 -10.21 -26.18
N GLY A 243 -0.09 -9.35 -27.20
CA GLY A 243 -1.26 -8.95 -27.98
C GLY A 243 -2.15 -7.86 -27.38
N TYR A 244 -1.89 -7.38 -26.16
CA TYR A 244 -2.67 -6.27 -25.58
C TYR A 244 -2.26 -4.90 -26.16
N PRO A 245 -3.19 -3.93 -26.27
CA PRO A 245 -2.85 -2.55 -26.65
C PRO A 245 -1.83 -1.93 -25.70
N ALA A 246 -0.74 -1.37 -26.25
CA ALA A 246 0.35 -0.79 -25.49
C ALA A 246 0.12 0.68 -25.12
N LEU A 247 -0.62 1.43 -25.95
CA LEU A 247 -0.91 2.85 -25.77
C LEU A 247 -2.36 3.09 -25.38
N GLY A 248 -2.60 4.11 -24.53
CA GLY A 248 -3.93 4.63 -24.21
C GLY A 248 -4.83 3.74 -23.34
N LYS A 249 -4.51 2.45 -23.15
CA LYS A 249 -5.33 1.54 -22.32
C LYS A 249 -4.97 1.69 -20.83
N ARG A 250 -5.91 2.21 -20.02
CA ARG A 250 -5.79 2.19 -18.55
C ARG A 250 -5.85 0.74 -18.05
N ARG A 251 -4.87 0.34 -17.23
CA ARG A 251 -4.76 -1.01 -16.63
C ARG A 251 -5.11 -1.05 -15.15
N VAL A 252 -5.42 0.11 -14.55
CA VAL A 252 -5.90 0.17 -13.17
C VAL A 252 -7.25 -0.52 -13.14
N ILE A 253 -7.36 -1.57 -12.34
CA ILE A 253 -8.65 -2.16 -12.00
C ILE A 253 -9.30 -1.15 -11.07
N SER A 254 -10.20 -0.31 -11.60
CA SER A 254 -10.94 0.61 -10.75
C SER A 254 -11.81 -0.20 -9.80
N CYS A 255 -11.75 0.14 -8.50
CA CYS A 255 -12.67 -0.42 -7.50
C CYS A 255 -14.14 -0.14 -7.84
N ASP A 256 -14.42 0.78 -8.76
CA ASP A 256 -15.77 1.01 -9.30
C ASP A 256 -16.36 -0.24 -9.97
N THR A 257 -15.53 -1.18 -10.42
CA THR A 257 -16.00 -2.48 -10.94
C THR A 257 -16.34 -3.49 -9.84
N PHE A 258 -16.03 -3.20 -8.58
CA PHE A 258 -16.51 -3.95 -7.42
C PHE A 258 -17.86 -3.41 -6.92
N THR A 259 -18.10 -2.09 -7.03
CA THR A 259 -19.39 -1.47 -6.68
C THR A 259 -20.43 -1.54 -7.81
N LYS A 260 -20.01 -1.66 -9.08
CA LYS A 260 -20.91 -1.88 -10.25
C LYS A 260 -21.01 -3.33 -10.74
N LYS A 261 -20.56 -4.31 -9.97
CA LYS A 261 -21.11 -5.66 -10.15
C LYS A 261 -22.28 -5.74 -9.19
N ASN A 262 -23.49 -5.69 -9.74
CA ASN A 262 -24.67 -6.14 -8.99
C ASN A 262 -24.30 -7.46 -8.29
N PRO A 263 -24.69 -7.64 -7.02
CA PRO A 263 -24.44 -8.88 -6.30
C PRO A 263 -24.81 -10.05 -7.21
N PHE A 264 -23.90 -10.97 -7.44
CA PHE A 264 -24.16 -12.06 -8.36
C PHE A 264 -25.36 -12.87 -7.85
N VAL A 265 -26.42 -12.95 -8.64
CA VAL A 265 -27.59 -13.80 -8.41
C VAL A 265 -27.84 -14.56 -9.71
N ALA A 266 -27.99 -15.88 -9.63
CA ALA A 266 -28.30 -16.66 -10.82
C ALA A 266 -29.67 -16.28 -11.41
N ASN A 267 -29.73 -16.08 -12.73
CA ASN A 267 -30.92 -15.59 -13.44
C ASN A 267 -32.19 -16.42 -13.16
N HIS A 268 -32.05 -17.75 -13.05
CA HIS A 268 -33.18 -18.65 -12.75
C HIS A 268 -33.76 -18.45 -11.33
N LEU A 269 -32.91 -18.09 -10.36
CA LEU A 269 -33.32 -17.83 -9.00
C LEU A 269 -34.01 -16.47 -8.91
N LEU A 270 -33.39 -15.46 -9.52
CA LEU A 270 -33.93 -14.10 -9.57
C LEU A 270 -35.32 -14.07 -10.22
N GLY A 271 -35.48 -14.70 -11.39
CA GLY A 271 -36.77 -14.74 -12.09
C GLY A 271 -37.87 -15.51 -11.36
N LYS A 272 -37.53 -16.48 -10.50
CA LYS A 272 -38.53 -17.14 -9.62
C LYS A 272 -38.98 -16.22 -8.49
N ILE A 273 -38.03 -15.53 -7.86
CA ILE A 273 -38.29 -14.61 -6.75
C ILE A 273 -39.11 -13.40 -7.22
N GLU A 274 -38.81 -12.85 -8.39
CA GLU A 274 -39.59 -11.75 -8.97
C GLU A 274 -41.04 -12.18 -9.27
N LYS A 275 -41.25 -13.38 -9.82
CA LYS A 275 -42.61 -13.90 -10.06
C LYS A 275 -43.41 -14.09 -8.77
N LEU A 276 -42.78 -14.61 -7.72
CA LEU A 276 -43.42 -14.82 -6.42
C LEU A 276 -43.73 -13.48 -5.73
N ASN A 277 -42.81 -12.52 -5.79
CA ASN A 277 -43.04 -11.16 -5.32
C ASN A 277 -44.22 -10.49 -6.03
N MET A 278 -44.33 -10.65 -7.34
CA MET A 278 -45.47 -10.12 -8.12
C MET A 278 -46.80 -10.77 -7.74
N ARG A 279 -46.80 -12.03 -7.29
CA ARG A 279 -47.99 -12.77 -6.84
C ARG A 279 -48.26 -12.63 -5.34
N ALA A 280 -47.36 -12.00 -4.59
CA ALA A 280 -47.35 -11.93 -3.12
C ALA A 280 -47.36 -13.31 -2.41
N GLU A 281 -46.88 -14.36 -3.09
CA GLU A 281 -46.81 -15.74 -2.58
C GLU A 281 -45.45 -16.01 -1.93
N LYS A 282 -45.43 -16.72 -0.79
CA LYS A 282 -44.20 -17.03 -0.03
C LYS A 282 -43.92 -18.54 -0.01
N GLU A 283 -43.80 -19.11 -1.20
CA GLU A 283 -43.48 -20.53 -1.37
C GLU A 283 -42.00 -20.84 -1.11
N ILE A 284 -41.71 -22.13 -0.87
CA ILE A 284 -40.34 -22.61 -0.69
C ILE A 284 -39.64 -22.70 -2.05
N ILE A 285 -38.54 -21.95 -2.20
CA ILE A 285 -37.77 -21.92 -3.45
C ILE A 285 -36.57 -22.85 -3.36
N VAL A 286 -36.56 -23.91 -4.16
CA VAL A 286 -35.41 -24.81 -4.26
C VAL A 286 -34.34 -24.23 -5.19
N THR A 287 -33.07 -24.19 -4.74
CA THR A 287 -31.94 -23.72 -5.54
C THR A 287 -30.64 -24.49 -5.31
N TRP A 288 -29.92 -24.70 -6.41
CA TRP A 288 -28.53 -25.17 -6.43
C TRP A 288 -27.52 -24.02 -6.44
N SER A 289 -27.98 -22.77 -6.59
CA SER A 289 -27.10 -21.60 -6.76
C SER A 289 -26.56 -21.08 -5.44
N ARG A 290 -25.65 -21.84 -4.83
CA ARG A 290 -24.95 -21.48 -3.58
C ARG A 290 -24.10 -20.21 -3.69
N ALA A 291 -23.67 -19.88 -4.90
CA ALA A 291 -22.84 -18.70 -5.16
C ALA A 291 -23.63 -17.38 -5.21
N SER A 292 -24.97 -17.45 -5.28
CA SER A 292 -25.84 -16.28 -5.31
C SER A 292 -25.75 -15.49 -3.99
N THR A 293 -25.78 -14.18 -4.10
CA THR A 293 -25.79 -13.25 -2.96
C THR A 293 -27.22 -12.94 -2.58
N ILE A 294 -27.53 -12.87 -1.29
CA ILE A 294 -28.85 -12.50 -0.81
C ILE A 294 -29.05 -11.01 -1.06
N ILE A 295 -30.11 -10.68 -1.79
CA ILE A 295 -30.51 -9.31 -2.12
C ILE A 295 -31.80 -8.95 -1.37
N PRO A 296 -32.10 -7.66 -1.13
CA PRO A 296 -33.28 -7.24 -0.36
C PRO A 296 -34.61 -7.79 -0.89
N THR A 297 -34.72 -8.05 -2.20
CA THR A 297 -35.94 -8.62 -2.81
C THR A 297 -36.22 -10.07 -2.41
N MET A 298 -35.28 -10.76 -1.76
CA MET A 298 -35.44 -12.14 -1.28
C MET A 298 -35.95 -12.21 0.16
N ILE A 299 -36.04 -11.08 0.86
CA ILE A 299 -36.45 -11.04 2.27
C ILE A 299 -37.87 -11.62 2.39
N GLY A 300 -38.07 -12.47 3.40
CA GLY A 300 -39.37 -13.08 3.68
C GLY A 300 -39.69 -14.34 2.86
N HIS A 301 -38.78 -14.79 1.99
CA HIS A 301 -38.88 -16.07 1.28
C HIS A 301 -38.10 -17.15 2.00
N THR A 302 -38.58 -18.39 1.90
CA THR A 302 -37.83 -19.58 2.35
C THR A 302 -37.11 -20.18 1.16
N ILE A 303 -35.78 -20.17 1.17
CA ILE A 303 -34.97 -20.75 0.10
C ILE A 303 -34.33 -22.05 0.58
N ALA A 304 -34.62 -23.15 -0.11
CA ALA A 304 -34.02 -24.45 0.13
C ALA A 304 -32.71 -24.58 -0.67
N ILE A 305 -31.58 -24.55 0.05
CA ILE A 305 -30.23 -24.48 -0.52
C ILE A 305 -29.58 -25.85 -0.51
N HIS A 306 -29.07 -26.30 -1.66
CA HIS A 306 -28.41 -27.60 -1.76
C HIS A 306 -27.08 -27.66 -0.98
N ASN A 307 -26.95 -28.59 -0.04
CA ASN A 307 -25.73 -28.81 0.76
C ASN A 307 -24.83 -29.94 0.22
N GLY A 308 -25.15 -30.52 -0.95
CA GLY A 308 -24.41 -31.65 -1.53
C GLY A 308 -25.09 -33.01 -1.32
N LYS A 309 -26.06 -33.11 -0.41
CA LYS A 309 -26.90 -34.30 -0.19
C LYS A 309 -28.39 -33.98 -0.29
N GLU A 310 -28.82 -32.91 0.37
CA GLU A 310 -30.22 -32.47 0.46
C GLU A 310 -30.34 -30.95 0.30
N HIS A 311 -31.57 -30.44 0.24
CA HIS A 311 -31.86 -29.00 0.22
C HIS A 311 -32.31 -28.54 1.60
N LEU A 312 -31.51 -27.70 2.25
CA LEU A 312 -31.80 -27.15 3.58
C LEU A 312 -32.67 -25.90 3.44
N PRO A 313 -33.95 -25.90 3.91
CA PRO A 313 -34.82 -24.74 3.85
C PRO A 313 -34.37 -23.67 4.86
N ILE A 314 -34.06 -22.47 4.35
CA ILE A 314 -33.59 -21.34 5.16
C ILE A 314 -34.50 -20.15 4.90
N TYR A 315 -35.07 -19.60 5.97
CA TYR A 315 -35.86 -18.37 5.91
C TYR A 315 -34.95 -17.13 5.86
N ILE A 316 -35.12 -16.29 4.83
CA ILE A 316 -34.25 -15.12 4.63
C ILE A 316 -34.74 -13.93 5.44
N THR A 317 -33.87 -13.47 6.34
CA THR A 317 -34.05 -12.24 7.13
C THR A 317 -33.20 -11.09 6.59
N ASP A 318 -33.54 -9.86 6.96
CA ASP A 318 -32.84 -8.64 6.53
C ASP A 318 -31.34 -8.65 6.89
N ARG A 319 -30.98 -9.24 8.04
CA ARG A 319 -29.57 -9.38 8.48
C ARG A 319 -28.71 -10.25 7.57
N MET A 320 -29.32 -11.05 6.69
CA MET A 320 -28.63 -11.96 5.78
C MET A 320 -28.30 -11.31 4.44
N VAL A 321 -28.80 -10.10 4.17
CA VAL A 321 -28.54 -9.38 2.92
C VAL A 321 -27.04 -9.11 2.77
N GLY A 322 -26.52 -9.39 1.58
CA GLY A 322 -25.09 -9.25 1.25
C GLY A 322 -24.24 -10.51 1.49
N HIS A 323 -24.73 -11.49 2.25
CA HIS A 323 -24.08 -12.79 2.41
C HIS A 323 -24.39 -13.73 1.23
N LYS A 324 -23.54 -14.74 1.03
CA LYS A 324 -23.79 -15.80 0.02
C LYS A 324 -24.71 -16.88 0.57
N LEU A 325 -25.63 -17.37 -0.27
CA LEU A 325 -26.53 -18.48 0.09
C LEU A 325 -25.78 -19.71 0.62
N GLY A 326 -24.63 -20.03 0.03
CA GLY A 326 -23.81 -21.17 0.45
C GLY A 326 -23.22 -21.09 1.86
N GLU A 327 -23.15 -19.90 2.48
CA GLU A 327 -22.65 -19.73 3.85
C GLU A 327 -23.60 -20.34 4.89
N PHE A 328 -24.91 -20.37 4.58
CA PHE A 328 -25.95 -20.88 5.47
C PHE A 328 -26.25 -22.37 5.26
N ALA A 329 -25.69 -22.98 4.21
CA ALA A 329 -25.83 -24.40 3.90
C ALA A 329 -24.44 -25.03 3.69
N PRO A 330 -23.70 -25.36 4.77
CA PRO A 330 -22.36 -25.93 4.70
C PRO A 330 -22.38 -27.32 4.05
N THR A 331 -21.37 -27.61 3.21
CA THR A 331 -21.25 -28.90 2.50
C THR A 331 -20.66 -30.03 3.33
N LEU A 332 -19.98 -29.67 4.42
CA LEU A 332 -19.33 -30.59 5.34
C LEU A 332 -19.58 -30.06 6.75
N ASN A 333 -20.07 -30.90 7.64
CA ASN A 333 -20.09 -30.58 9.06
C ASN A 333 -18.64 -30.64 9.55
N PHE A 334 -18.06 -29.48 9.85
CA PHE A 334 -16.73 -29.39 10.44
C PHE A 334 -16.75 -30.04 11.83
N ARG A 335 -16.40 -31.33 11.89
CA ARG A 335 -15.98 -31.98 13.13
C ARG A 335 -14.58 -31.42 13.41
N GLY A 336 -14.41 -30.65 14.48
CA GLY A 336 -13.20 -29.89 14.75
C GLY A 336 -11.90 -30.70 14.61
N HIS A 337 -10.77 -30.00 14.51
CA HIS A 337 -9.47 -30.66 14.54
C HIS A 337 -9.31 -31.43 15.85
N ALA A 338 -9.07 -32.75 15.77
CA ALA A 338 -8.68 -33.55 16.93
C ALA A 338 -7.46 -32.89 17.58
N ARG A 339 -7.57 -32.49 18.85
CA ARG A 339 -6.43 -32.02 19.62
C ARG A 339 -5.44 -33.19 19.75
N ASN A 340 -4.31 -33.09 19.05
CA ASN A 340 -3.18 -33.98 19.29
C ASN A 340 -2.47 -33.52 20.58
N ASP A 341 -2.96 -33.96 21.73
CA ASP A 341 -2.30 -33.77 23.03
C ASP A 341 -1.16 -34.79 23.23
N ASN A 342 -0.24 -34.88 22.27
CA ASN A 342 1.00 -35.64 22.43
C ASN A 342 2.21 -34.77 22.08
N ARG A 343 2.53 -33.85 22.99
CA ARG A 343 3.86 -33.23 23.09
C ARG A 343 4.32 -33.27 24.55
N SER A 344 4.53 -34.48 25.05
CA SER A 344 5.51 -34.73 26.10
C SER A 344 6.16 -36.08 25.85
N ARG A 345 7.49 -36.13 26.05
CA ARG A 345 8.42 -37.27 25.82
C ARG A 345 8.97 -37.43 24.41
N ARG A 346 10.02 -36.66 24.11
CA ARG A 346 11.35 -37.23 23.88
C ARG A 346 12.43 -36.18 24.09
#